data_AF-A0A9D7TUX1-F1
#
_entry.id   AF-A0A9D7TUX1-F1
#
_cell.length_a   1.000
_cell.length_b   1.000
_cell.length_c   1.000
_cell.angle_alpha   90.00
_cell.angle_beta   90.00
_cell.angle_gamma   90.00
#
_symmetry.space_group_name_H-M   'P 1'
#
loop_
_entity.id
_entity.type
_entity.pdbx_description
1 polymer ?
#
loop_
_entity_poly.entity_id
_entity_poly.type
_entity_poly.pdbx_seq_one_letter_code
_entity_poly.pdbx_strand_id
1 'polypeptide(L)'
;MFNYFIYTILKAISRFLLKRFVNKQDESVFISQLPVTDATLALEALEKEVNHFILHVIEYSLNSFSINESINTHLPNHKNFSKKTVTEKYNYIKQLHGEMHGFCLKLQHNTTDKTESERIEQLISSIRNGMYAAKNIRDAQSDIAQMINSSNDVKYNFYQQAASRIIRFYQYIFTLLNKQKATTNLNDLSLAYNEVIQGYSKTLQSLYKEPLIHKINEIEISTLINFNREIYTSYKSILFSLKDYLLTHKEAEYFDGLPGFIR
;
A
#
# COMPACT_ATOMS: atom_id res chain seq x y z
N MET A 1 2.54 -14.50 -33.01
CA MET A 1 3.09 -14.21 -31.67
C MET A 1 2.08 -13.52 -30.74
N PHE A 2 1.18 -12.66 -31.24
CA PHE A 2 0.14 -11.96 -30.46
C PHE A 2 -0.92 -12.87 -29.78
N ASN A 3 -1.35 -13.95 -30.44
CA ASN A 3 -2.41 -14.85 -29.92
C ASN A 3 -2.01 -15.66 -28.68
N TYR A 4 -0.72 -15.95 -28.48
CA TYR A 4 -0.25 -16.75 -27.34
C TYR A 4 -0.24 -15.92 -26.04
N PHE A 5 0.00 -14.61 -26.17
CA PHE A 5 0.00 -13.67 -25.06
C PHE A 5 -1.40 -13.44 -24.51
N ILE A 6 -2.38 -13.24 -25.41
CA ILE A 6 -3.81 -13.10 -25.04
C ILE A 6 -4.30 -14.37 -24.35
N TYR A 7 -3.96 -15.55 -24.86
CA TYR A 7 -4.35 -16.83 -24.26
C TYR A 7 -3.74 -17.04 -22.87
N THR A 8 -2.50 -16.59 -22.65
CA THR A 8 -1.83 -16.69 -21.34
C THR A 8 -2.50 -15.78 -20.31
N ILE A 9 -2.89 -14.57 -20.70
CA ILE A 9 -3.62 -13.62 -19.85
C ILE A 9 -5.03 -14.14 -19.54
N LEU A 10 -5.78 -14.61 -20.55
CA LEU A 10 -7.10 -15.22 -20.35
C LEU A 10 -7.04 -16.43 -19.42
N LYS A 11 -6.01 -17.26 -19.52
CA LYS A 11 -5.82 -18.43 -18.65
C LYS A 11 -5.41 -18.03 -17.22
N ALA A 12 -4.73 -16.90 -17.04
CA ALA A 12 -4.43 -16.36 -15.71
C ALA A 12 -5.70 -15.78 -15.06
N ILE A 13 -6.50 -15.02 -15.82
CA ILE A 13 -7.78 -14.45 -15.39
C ILE A 13 -8.80 -15.56 -15.10
N SER A 14 -8.91 -16.56 -15.97
CA SER A 14 -9.81 -17.71 -15.79
C SER A 14 -9.46 -18.53 -14.54
N ARG A 15 -8.17 -18.79 -14.29
CA ARG A 15 -7.72 -19.47 -13.07
C ARG A 15 -7.97 -18.63 -11.80
N PHE A 16 -7.81 -17.31 -11.90
CA PHE A 16 -8.15 -16.38 -10.82
C PHE A 16 -9.66 -16.40 -10.52
N LEU A 17 -10.51 -16.32 -11.54
CA LEU A 17 -11.97 -16.37 -11.41
C LEU A 17 -12.46 -17.73 -10.89
N LEU A 18 -11.92 -18.85 -11.39
CA LEU A 18 -12.28 -20.19 -10.91
C LEU A 18 -11.89 -20.40 -9.45
N LYS A 19 -10.74 -19.87 -9.01
CA LYS A 19 -10.34 -19.90 -7.60
C LYS A 19 -11.26 -19.04 -6.72
N ARG A 20 -11.82 -17.95 -7.27
CA ARG A 20 -12.76 -17.03 -6.60
C ARG A 20 -14.15 -17.64 -6.38
N PHE A 21 -14.67 -18.44 -7.31
CA PHE A 21 -16.01 -19.03 -7.15
C PHE A 21 -16.05 -20.31 -6.28
N VAL A 22 -14.91 -20.98 -6.10
CA VAL A 22 -14.83 -22.24 -5.33
C VAL A 22 -14.60 -22.00 -3.83
N ASN A 23 -13.96 -20.88 -3.43
CA ASN A 23 -13.75 -20.52 -2.03
C ASN A 23 -14.75 -19.45 -1.57
N LYS A 24 -15.80 -19.89 -0.89
CA LYS A 24 -17.00 -19.11 -0.50
C LYS A 24 -16.80 -18.21 0.74
N GLN A 25 -15.62 -17.66 0.95
CA GLN A 25 -15.37 -16.63 1.97
C GLN A 25 -14.91 -15.37 1.25
N ASP A 26 -15.82 -14.39 1.13
CA ASP A 26 -15.45 -13.05 0.69
C ASP A 26 -14.49 -12.46 1.73
N GLU A 27 -13.37 -11.90 1.26
CA GLU A 27 -12.39 -11.30 2.15
C GLU A 27 -12.83 -9.88 2.56
N SER A 28 -13.75 -9.28 1.80
CA SER A 28 -14.44 -8.03 2.12
C SER A 28 -15.44 -8.16 3.26
N VAL A 29 -15.45 -7.17 4.15
CA VAL A 29 -16.24 -7.18 5.39
C VAL A 29 -17.50 -6.33 5.27
N PHE A 30 -17.41 -5.19 4.62
CA PHE A 30 -18.47 -4.18 4.54
C PHE A 30 -19.23 -4.24 3.23
N ILE A 31 -18.58 -4.63 2.13
CA ILE A 31 -19.20 -4.61 0.78
C ILE A 31 -19.73 -5.96 0.28
N SER A 32 -19.34 -7.08 0.90
CA SER A 32 -19.65 -8.45 0.42
C SER A 32 -21.14 -8.79 0.39
N GLN A 33 -21.96 -8.13 1.20
CA GLN A 33 -23.39 -8.44 1.35
C GLN A 33 -24.33 -7.27 1.01
N LEU A 34 -23.79 -6.13 0.57
CA LEU A 34 -24.61 -4.94 0.29
C LEU A 34 -25.07 -4.91 -1.17
N PRO A 35 -26.40 -4.89 -1.42
CA PRO A 35 -26.90 -4.55 -2.74
C PRO A 35 -26.59 -3.08 -3.03
N VAL A 36 -26.16 -2.79 -4.27
CA VAL A 36 -25.81 -1.43 -4.72
C VAL A 36 -27.07 -0.63 -5.12
N THR A 37 -28.20 -0.91 -4.48
CA THR A 37 -29.49 -0.28 -4.77
C THR A 37 -29.64 1.09 -4.11
N ASP A 38 -28.90 1.33 -3.04
CA ASP A 38 -28.75 2.63 -2.39
C ASP A 38 -27.29 3.06 -2.57
N ALA A 39 -27.04 4.01 -3.47
CA ALA A 39 -25.69 4.45 -3.83
C ALA A 39 -24.97 5.12 -2.66
N THR A 40 -25.69 5.90 -1.85
CA THR A 40 -25.13 6.61 -0.69
C THR A 40 -24.71 5.62 0.39
N LEU A 41 -25.56 4.65 0.75
CA LEU A 41 -25.21 3.61 1.73
C LEU A 41 -24.06 2.71 1.22
N ALA A 42 -24.06 2.39 -0.07
CA ALA A 42 -23.00 1.61 -0.70
C ALA A 42 -21.67 2.37 -0.71
N LEU A 43 -21.69 3.69 -0.90
CA LEU A 43 -20.51 4.54 -0.83
C LEU A 43 -19.93 4.58 0.60
N GLU A 44 -20.76 4.75 1.63
CA GLU A 44 -20.32 4.71 3.03
C GLU A 44 -19.66 3.36 3.38
N ALA A 45 -20.21 2.26 2.88
CA ALA A 45 -19.63 0.94 3.07
C ALA A 45 -18.29 0.78 2.35
N LEU A 46 -18.18 1.32 1.13
CA LEU A 46 -16.93 1.35 0.39
C LEU A 46 -15.86 2.16 1.14
N GLU A 47 -16.19 3.32 1.72
CA GLU A 47 -15.25 4.09 2.52
C GLU A 47 -14.70 3.29 3.72
N LYS A 48 -15.58 2.58 4.44
CA LYS A 48 -15.17 1.69 5.53
C LYS A 48 -14.27 0.56 5.04
N GLU A 49 -14.57 -0.03 3.88
CA GLU A 49 -13.75 -1.05 3.26
C GLU A 49 -12.39 -0.50 2.80
N VAL A 50 -12.31 0.72 2.29
CA VAL A 50 -11.05 1.37 1.88
C VAL A 50 -10.15 1.61 3.09
N ASN A 51 -10.72 2.12 4.19
CA ASN A 51 -9.98 2.23 5.44
C ASN A 51 -9.44 0.86 5.87
N HIS A 52 -10.30 -0.15 5.86
CA HIS A 52 -9.96 -1.50 6.25
C HIS A 52 -8.82 -2.10 5.39
N PHE A 53 -8.89 -1.90 4.08
CA PHE A 53 -7.86 -2.27 3.12
C PHE A 53 -6.52 -1.59 3.40
N ILE A 54 -6.51 -0.27 3.66
CA ILE A 54 -5.29 0.48 4.01
C ILE A 54 -4.65 -0.11 5.26
N LEU A 55 -5.44 -0.41 6.30
CA LEU A 55 -4.95 -1.00 7.54
C LEU A 55 -4.30 -2.37 7.33
N HIS A 56 -4.88 -3.21 6.45
CA HIS A 56 -4.26 -4.49 6.06
C HIS A 56 -2.93 -4.31 5.33
N VAL A 57 -2.84 -3.31 4.44
CA VAL A 57 -1.59 -2.98 3.75
C VAL A 57 -0.52 -2.56 4.77
N ILE A 58 -0.88 -1.75 5.77
CA ILE A 58 0.05 -1.35 6.85
C ILE A 58 0.55 -2.57 7.63
N GLU A 59 -0.36 -3.43 8.09
CA GLU A 59 0.00 -4.62 8.86
C GLU A 59 0.89 -5.57 8.05
N TYR A 60 0.54 -5.82 6.78
CA TYR A 60 1.36 -6.60 5.86
C TYR A 60 2.76 -6.01 5.66
N SER A 61 2.86 -4.69 5.50
CA SER A 61 4.14 -4.01 5.36
C SER A 61 5.03 -4.21 6.57
N LEU A 62 4.50 -4.06 7.78
CA LEU A 62 5.26 -4.26 9.02
C LEU A 62 5.68 -5.72 9.20
N ASN A 63 4.78 -6.67 8.96
CA ASN A 63 5.08 -8.09 9.07
C ASN A 63 6.08 -8.58 8.03
N SER A 64 6.18 -7.93 6.87
CA SER A 64 7.23 -8.21 5.88
C SER A 64 8.64 -7.90 6.41
N PHE A 65 8.74 -7.10 7.48
CA PHE A 65 9.97 -6.81 8.22
C PHE A 65 10.04 -7.60 9.55
N SER A 66 9.23 -8.64 9.71
CA SER A 66 9.12 -9.41 10.97
C SER A 66 8.70 -8.57 12.19
N ILE A 67 8.04 -7.42 11.96
CA ILE A 67 7.55 -6.55 13.02
C ILE A 67 6.12 -6.95 13.35
N ASN A 68 5.94 -7.66 14.46
CA ASN A 68 4.66 -8.26 14.86
C ASN A 68 3.88 -7.45 15.91
N GLU A 69 4.52 -6.54 16.66
CA GLU A 69 3.93 -5.99 17.89
C GLU A 69 3.74 -4.45 17.92
N SER A 70 4.17 -3.68 16.91
CA SER A 70 4.44 -2.25 17.14
C SER A 70 3.31 -1.24 16.89
N ILE A 71 2.12 -1.65 16.43
CA ILE A 71 0.95 -0.73 16.24
C ILE A 71 -0.34 -1.32 16.84
N ASN A 72 -0.18 -2.09 17.91
CA ASN A 72 -1.19 -3.02 18.44
C ASN A 72 -2.37 -2.40 19.23
N THR A 73 -2.59 -1.07 19.24
CA THR A 73 -3.66 -0.49 20.06
C THR A 73 -4.91 -0.02 19.31
N HIS A 74 -4.89 0.15 17.98
CA HIS A 74 -6.13 0.53 17.28
C HIS A 74 -6.34 -0.05 15.87
N LEU A 75 -5.53 -1.02 15.43
CA LEU A 75 -5.92 -1.83 14.27
C LEU A 75 -7.12 -2.71 14.67
N PRO A 76 -8.25 -2.67 13.94
CA PRO A 76 -9.35 -3.58 14.22
C PRO A 76 -8.81 -5.01 14.16
N ASN A 77 -9.09 -5.81 15.19
CA ASN A 77 -8.51 -7.14 15.34
C ASN A 77 -9.17 -8.11 14.35
N HIS A 78 -8.71 -8.13 13.11
CA HIS A 78 -9.10 -9.12 12.11
C HIS A 78 -8.31 -10.40 12.36
N LYS A 79 -8.70 -11.14 13.41
CA LYS A 79 -8.03 -12.37 13.87
C LYS A 79 -7.66 -13.34 12.74
N ASN A 80 -8.43 -13.35 11.65
CA ASN A 80 -8.17 -14.18 10.48
C ASN A 80 -7.06 -13.62 9.58
N PHE A 81 -6.99 -12.31 9.37
CA PHE A 81 -5.90 -11.70 8.62
C PHE A 81 -4.60 -11.77 9.41
N SER A 82 -4.61 -11.39 10.68
CA SER A 82 -3.38 -11.23 11.45
C SER A 82 -2.59 -12.52 11.67
N LYS A 83 -3.27 -13.68 11.66
CA LYS A 83 -2.66 -15.01 11.76
C LYS A 83 -2.05 -15.52 10.45
N LYS A 84 -2.33 -14.89 9.31
CA LYS A 84 -1.81 -15.31 8.00
C LYS A 84 -0.31 -15.08 7.92
N THR A 85 0.39 -15.94 7.20
CA THR A 85 1.77 -15.68 6.79
C THR A 85 1.85 -14.44 5.90
N VAL A 86 3.03 -13.85 5.79
CA VAL A 86 3.27 -12.68 4.92
C VAL A 86 2.79 -12.92 3.48
N THR A 87 3.03 -14.11 2.92
CA THR A 87 2.57 -14.45 1.56
C THR A 87 1.04 -14.55 1.48
N GLU A 88 0.39 -15.13 2.49
CA GLU A 88 -1.07 -15.21 2.55
C GLU A 88 -1.71 -13.82 2.75
N LYS A 89 -1.09 -12.93 3.54
CA LYS A 89 -1.53 -11.53 3.69
C LYS A 89 -1.51 -10.78 2.36
N TYR A 90 -0.45 -10.91 1.57
CA TYR A 90 -0.39 -10.31 0.23
C TYR A 90 -1.51 -10.85 -0.69
N ASN A 91 -1.73 -12.16 -0.67
CA ASN A 91 -2.79 -12.78 -1.47
C ASN A 91 -4.20 -12.31 -1.04
N TYR A 92 -4.42 -12.16 0.26
CA TYR A 92 -5.65 -11.59 0.82
C TYR A 92 -5.85 -10.15 0.31
N ILE A 93 -4.84 -9.29 0.44
CA ILE A 93 -4.90 -7.89 -0.02
C ILE A 93 -5.23 -7.84 -1.52
N LYS A 94 -4.60 -8.70 -2.32
CA LYS A 94 -4.85 -8.78 -3.77
C LYS A 94 -6.28 -9.22 -4.10
N GLN A 95 -6.83 -10.14 -3.32
CA GLN A 95 -8.21 -10.60 -3.44
C GLN A 95 -9.19 -9.47 -3.07
N LEU A 96 -9.00 -8.84 -1.91
CA LEU A 96 -9.80 -7.71 -1.42
C LEU A 96 -9.79 -6.56 -2.42
N HIS A 97 -8.62 -6.20 -2.97
CA HIS A 97 -8.49 -5.21 -4.03
C HIS A 97 -9.38 -5.53 -5.25
N GLY A 98 -9.41 -6.80 -5.68
CA GLY A 98 -10.26 -7.25 -6.78
C GLY A 98 -11.76 -7.18 -6.45
N GLU A 99 -12.14 -7.51 -5.22
CA GLU A 99 -13.52 -7.40 -4.72
C GLU A 99 -13.99 -5.95 -4.71
N MET A 100 -13.18 -5.05 -4.13
CA MET A 100 -13.47 -3.62 -4.08
C MET A 100 -13.56 -3.01 -5.47
N HIS A 101 -12.66 -3.35 -6.40
CA HIS A 101 -12.73 -2.84 -7.76
C HIS A 101 -14.02 -3.29 -8.48
N GLY A 102 -14.41 -4.56 -8.31
CA GLY A 102 -15.69 -5.05 -8.85
C GLY A 102 -16.91 -4.36 -8.23
N PHE A 103 -16.84 -4.00 -6.96
CA PHE A 103 -17.89 -3.23 -6.28
C PHE A 103 -17.95 -1.78 -6.78
N CYS A 104 -16.81 -1.09 -6.88
CA CYS A 104 -16.74 0.27 -7.40
C CYS A 104 -17.32 0.37 -8.81
N LEU A 105 -17.02 -0.58 -9.70
CA LEU A 105 -17.60 -0.60 -11.05
C LEU A 105 -19.13 -0.66 -11.01
N LYS A 106 -19.71 -1.51 -10.15
CA LYS A 106 -21.18 -1.58 -10.00
C LYS A 106 -21.74 -0.26 -9.45
N LEU A 107 -21.06 0.33 -8.47
CA LEU A 107 -21.48 1.58 -7.84
C LEU A 107 -21.45 2.76 -8.82
N GLN A 108 -20.41 2.87 -9.65
CA GLN A 108 -20.32 3.91 -10.70
C GLN A 108 -21.47 3.84 -11.71
N HIS A 109 -21.99 2.65 -12.02
CA HIS A 109 -23.12 2.52 -12.96
C HIS A 109 -24.48 2.88 -12.33
N ASN A 110 -24.57 2.91 -10.99
CA ASN A 110 -25.81 3.11 -10.26
C ASN A 110 -25.98 4.52 -9.67
N THR A 111 -24.95 5.36 -9.72
CA THR A 111 -25.07 6.77 -9.32
C THR A 111 -25.11 7.69 -10.54
N THR A 112 -25.95 8.73 -10.46
CA THR A 112 -25.94 9.88 -11.38
C THR A 112 -25.47 11.15 -10.68
N ASP A 113 -25.17 11.08 -9.39
CA ASP A 113 -24.71 12.22 -8.61
C ASP A 113 -23.22 12.45 -8.90
N LYS A 114 -22.89 13.69 -9.27
CA LYS A 114 -21.53 14.08 -9.62
C LYS A 114 -20.57 13.99 -8.43
N THR A 115 -21.02 14.36 -7.25
CA THR A 115 -20.19 14.35 -6.03
C THR A 115 -19.91 12.93 -5.57
N GLU A 116 -20.90 12.04 -5.62
CA GLU A 116 -20.69 10.61 -5.37
C GLU A 116 -19.75 10.00 -6.41
N SER A 117 -19.93 10.34 -7.69
CA SER A 117 -19.06 9.86 -8.78
C SER A 117 -17.59 10.27 -8.57
N GLU A 118 -17.33 11.55 -8.27
CA GLU A 118 -16.00 12.06 -7.95
C GLU A 118 -15.40 11.34 -6.73
N ARG A 119 -16.21 11.10 -5.69
CA ARG A 119 -15.74 10.38 -4.51
C ARG A 119 -15.38 8.93 -4.81
N ILE A 120 -16.18 8.24 -5.62
CA ILE A 120 -15.89 6.86 -6.03
C ILE A 120 -14.57 6.80 -6.82
N GLU A 121 -14.33 7.74 -7.73
CA GLU A 121 -13.08 7.82 -8.50
C GLU A 121 -11.85 8.06 -7.61
N GLN A 122 -11.99 8.93 -6.61
CA GLN A 122 -10.95 9.09 -5.58
C GLN A 122 -10.70 7.78 -4.84
N LEU A 123 -11.75 7.11 -4.36
CA LEU A 123 -11.59 5.83 -3.64
C LEU A 123 -10.97 4.73 -4.52
N ILE A 124 -11.30 4.65 -5.81
CA ILE A 124 -10.62 3.76 -6.77
C ILE A 124 -9.12 4.07 -6.84
N SER A 125 -8.76 5.35 -6.89
CA SER A 125 -7.35 5.77 -6.88
C SER A 125 -6.67 5.41 -5.57
N SER A 126 -7.35 5.56 -4.43
CA SER A 126 -6.86 5.13 -3.12
C SER A 126 -6.56 3.63 -3.08
N ILE A 127 -7.51 2.80 -3.55
CA ILE A 127 -7.40 1.34 -3.61
C ILE A 127 -6.22 0.90 -4.48
N ARG A 128 -6.09 1.47 -5.68
CA ARG A 128 -4.99 1.20 -6.61
C ARG A 128 -3.64 1.53 -5.99
N ASN A 129 -3.53 2.71 -5.38
CA ASN A 129 -2.31 3.17 -4.73
C ASN A 129 -1.93 2.31 -3.51
N GLY A 130 -2.91 1.88 -2.69
CA GLY A 130 -2.65 0.96 -1.59
C GLY A 130 -2.17 -0.42 -2.07
N MET A 131 -2.73 -0.94 -3.17
CA MET A 131 -2.25 -2.17 -3.80
C MET A 131 -0.83 -2.03 -4.35
N TYR A 132 -0.48 -0.87 -4.92
CA TYR A 132 0.89 -0.59 -5.33
C TYR A 132 1.86 -0.55 -4.14
N ALA A 133 1.47 0.02 -3.00
CA ALA A 133 2.29 -0.03 -1.80
C ALA A 133 2.57 -1.48 -1.37
N ALA A 134 1.53 -2.32 -1.30
CA ALA A 134 1.68 -3.74 -0.98
C ALA A 134 2.56 -4.50 -2.01
N LYS A 135 2.43 -4.17 -3.30
CA LYS A 135 3.27 -4.78 -4.35
C LYS A 135 4.75 -4.41 -4.18
N ASN A 136 5.09 -3.16 -3.93
CA ASN A 136 6.49 -2.75 -3.75
C ASN A 136 7.13 -3.43 -2.52
N ILE A 137 6.36 -3.60 -1.42
CA ILE A 137 6.84 -4.42 -0.30
C ILE A 137 7.04 -5.88 -0.71
N ARG A 138 6.11 -6.46 -1.50
CA ARG A 138 6.26 -7.83 -2.01
C ARG A 138 7.54 -7.98 -2.83
N ASP A 139 7.82 -7.02 -3.70
CA ASP A 139 9.01 -7.04 -4.56
C ASP A 139 10.30 -6.89 -3.72
N ALA A 140 10.26 -6.12 -2.62
CA ALA A 140 11.36 -5.97 -1.67
C ALA A 140 11.63 -7.17 -0.75
N GLN A 141 10.74 -8.17 -0.67
CA GLN A 141 10.86 -9.27 0.31
C GLN A 141 12.12 -10.11 0.15
N SER A 142 12.57 -10.32 -1.09
CA SER A 142 13.79 -11.08 -1.34
C SER A 142 15.03 -10.33 -0.84
N ASP A 143 15.08 -9.00 -1.03
CA ASP A 143 16.17 -8.16 -0.52
C ASP A 143 16.14 -8.07 1.01
N ILE A 144 14.95 -7.96 1.61
CA ILE A 144 14.77 -8.03 3.07
C ILE A 144 15.37 -9.33 3.62
N ALA A 145 15.00 -10.48 3.03
CA ALA A 145 15.52 -11.78 3.46
C ALA A 145 17.04 -11.87 3.30
N GLN A 146 17.60 -11.33 2.22
CA GLN A 146 19.06 -11.29 2.02
C GLN A 146 19.78 -10.43 3.05
N MET A 147 19.22 -9.27 3.41
CA MET A 147 19.86 -8.37 4.39
C MET A 147 19.73 -8.89 5.83
N ILE A 148 18.61 -9.51 6.20
CA ILE A 148 18.42 -10.12 7.53
C ILE A 148 19.41 -11.25 7.78
N ASN A 149 19.63 -12.11 6.77
CA ASN A 149 20.49 -13.29 6.89
C ASN A 149 21.96 -13.02 6.53
N SER A 150 22.34 -11.75 6.39
CA SER A 150 23.68 -11.36 5.99
C SER A 150 24.66 -11.32 7.16
N SER A 151 25.84 -11.91 7.01
CA SER A 151 26.97 -11.73 7.93
C SER A 151 27.73 -10.40 7.72
N ASN A 152 27.42 -9.66 6.65
CA ASN A 152 27.97 -8.32 6.43
C ASN A 152 27.20 -7.28 7.26
N ASP A 153 27.89 -6.64 8.21
CA ASP A 153 27.35 -5.63 9.11
C ASP A 153 26.70 -4.45 8.38
N VAL A 154 27.21 -4.06 7.20
CA VAL A 154 26.63 -2.94 6.44
C VAL A 154 25.20 -3.27 6.02
N LYS A 155 24.96 -4.46 5.47
CA LYS A 155 23.63 -4.88 5.01
C LYS A 155 22.67 -5.06 6.18
N TYR A 156 23.13 -5.70 7.26
CA TYR A 156 22.29 -5.89 8.44
C TYR A 156 21.92 -4.56 9.11
N ASN A 157 22.88 -3.64 9.26
CA ASN A 157 22.62 -2.30 9.79
C ASN A 157 21.69 -1.49 8.88
N PHE A 158 21.78 -1.66 7.56
CA PHE A 158 20.87 -1.02 6.61
C PHE A 158 19.43 -1.51 6.81
N TYR A 159 19.25 -2.82 6.97
CA TYR A 159 17.95 -3.42 7.31
C TYR A 159 17.41 -2.87 8.63
N GLN A 160 18.19 -2.85 9.71
CA GLN A 160 17.74 -2.35 11.02
C GLN A 160 17.27 -0.90 10.96
N GLN A 161 17.98 -0.06 10.19
CA GLN A 161 17.59 1.33 9.97
C GLN A 161 16.28 1.41 9.17
N ALA A 162 16.10 0.57 8.14
CA ALA A 162 14.86 0.52 7.37
C ALA A 162 13.67 0.04 8.23
N ALA A 163 13.85 -1.02 9.02
CA ALA A 163 12.88 -1.51 9.98
C ALA A 163 12.47 -0.43 11.00
N SER A 164 13.43 0.33 11.51
CA SER A 164 13.13 1.46 12.42
C SER A 164 12.35 2.58 11.72
N ARG A 165 12.67 2.88 10.46
CA ARG A 165 11.97 3.90 9.66
C ARG A 165 10.54 3.48 9.35
N ILE A 166 10.30 2.22 8.97
CA ILE A 166 8.96 1.74 8.60
C ILE A 166 8.00 1.74 9.79
N ILE A 167 8.49 1.45 11.00
CA ILE A 167 7.71 1.58 12.24
C ILE A 167 7.27 3.03 12.43
N ARG A 168 8.23 3.97 12.46
CA ARG A 168 7.92 5.40 12.68
C ARG A 168 6.98 5.96 11.62
N PHE A 169 7.23 5.60 10.37
CA PHE A 169 6.39 6.03 9.25
C PHE A 169 4.95 5.54 9.42
N TYR A 170 4.74 4.23 9.66
CA TYR A 170 3.37 3.72 9.82
C TYR A 170 2.69 4.12 11.13
N GLN A 171 3.44 4.39 12.21
CA GLN A 171 2.87 5.02 13.40
C GLN A 171 2.32 6.42 13.10
N TYR A 172 3.05 7.20 12.29
CA TYR A 172 2.60 8.51 11.83
C TYR A 172 1.35 8.39 10.93
N ILE A 173 1.38 7.50 9.93
CA ILE A 173 0.22 7.21 9.07
C ILE A 173 -1.01 6.81 9.89
N PHE A 174 -0.80 5.94 10.88
CA PHE A 174 -1.87 5.49 11.76
C PHE A 174 -2.50 6.66 12.54
N THR A 175 -1.67 7.59 13.00
CA THR A 175 -2.13 8.82 13.65
C THR A 175 -3.00 9.66 12.70
N LEU A 176 -2.63 9.76 11.42
CA LEU A 176 -3.42 10.49 10.43
C LEU A 176 -4.79 9.87 10.19
N LEU A 177 -4.85 8.54 10.04
CA LEU A 177 -6.11 7.81 9.81
C LEU A 177 -7.13 7.98 10.94
N ASN A 178 -6.67 8.24 12.17
CA ASN A 178 -7.54 8.39 13.34
C ASN A 178 -7.85 9.85 13.71
N LYS A 179 -7.36 10.84 12.95
CA LYS A 179 -7.72 12.25 13.17
C LYS A 179 -9.14 12.53 12.70
N GLN A 180 -9.94 13.18 13.55
CA GLN A 180 -11.35 13.51 13.27
C GLN A 180 -11.56 14.75 12.36
N LYS A 181 -10.52 15.48 11.93
CA LYS A 181 -10.65 16.75 11.18
C LYS A 181 -9.90 16.75 9.85
N ALA A 182 -10.62 17.05 8.76
CA ALA A 182 -10.11 17.06 7.39
C ALA A 182 -9.06 18.15 7.10
N THR A 183 -9.23 19.38 7.59
CA THR A 183 -8.36 20.53 7.23
C THR A 183 -6.92 20.44 7.75
N THR A 184 -6.65 19.62 8.77
CA THR A 184 -5.27 19.33 9.22
C THR A 184 -4.58 18.27 8.37
N ASN A 185 -5.32 17.44 7.65
CA ASN A 185 -4.79 16.27 6.98
C ASN A 185 -3.92 16.64 5.76
N LEU A 186 -4.25 17.71 5.03
CA LEU A 186 -3.46 18.15 3.87
C LEU A 186 -2.03 18.55 4.27
N ASN A 187 -1.90 19.38 5.32
CA ASN A 187 -0.59 19.85 5.79
C ASN A 187 0.24 18.68 6.32
N ASP A 188 -0.38 17.82 7.12
CA ASP A 188 0.27 16.62 7.66
C ASP A 188 0.75 15.68 6.55
N LEU A 189 -0.11 15.38 5.56
CA LEU A 189 0.29 14.56 4.41
C LEU A 189 1.41 15.20 3.61
N SER A 190 1.37 16.53 3.42
CA SER A 190 2.40 17.27 2.68
C SER A 190 3.75 17.22 3.40
N LEU A 191 3.75 17.30 4.74
CA LEU A 191 4.95 17.12 5.56
C LEU A 191 5.49 15.69 5.42
N ALA A 192 4.63 14.68 5.57
CA ALA A 192 5.00 13.28 5.40
C ALA A 192 5.64 13.00 4.03
N TYR A 193 5.04 13.57 2.98
CA TYR A 193 5.54 13.47 1.62
C TYR A 193 6.94 14.06 1.47
N ASN A 194 7.17 15.26 2.00
CA ASN A 194 8.49 15.89 1.99
C ASN A 194 9.53 15.07 2.76
N GLU A 195 9.15 14.50 3.91
CA GLU A 195 10.03 13.62 4.69
C GLU A 195 10.41 12.35 3.92
N VAL A 196 9.46 11.74 3.20
CA VAL A 196 9.72 10.55 2.37
C VAL A 196 10.73 10.87 1.25
N ILE A 197 10.57 12.00 0.56
CA ILE A 197 11.48 12.42 -0.51
C ILE A 197 12.87 12.72 0.05
N GLN A 198 12.95 13.51 1.11
CA GLN A 198 14.24 13.86 1.72
C GLN A 198 14.93 12.62 2.29
N GLY A 199 14.18 11.71 2.92
CA GLY A 199 14.69 10.45 3.45
C GLY A 199 15.27 9.55 2.36
N TYR A 200 14.59 9.44 1.22
CA TYR A 200 15.09 8.71 0.06
C TYR A 200 16.40 9.31 -0.47
N SER A 201 16.43 10.62 -0.73
CA SER A 201 17.62 11.30 -1.25
C SER A 201 18.81 11.21 -0.29
N LYS A 202 18.59 11.36 1.02
CA LYS A 202 19.64 11.20 2.04
C LYS A 202 20.18 9.77 2.09
N THR A 203 19.31 8.77 1.99
CA THR A 203 19.70 7.35 1.99
C THR A 203 20.44 6.99 0.71
N LEU A 204 19.99 7.49 -0.44
CA LEU A 204 20.65 7.26 -1.71
C LEU A 204 22.05 7.90 -1.74
N GLN A 205 22.18 9.14 -1.26
CA GLN A 205 23.48 9.80 -1.14
C GLN A 205 24.43 9.05 -0.19
N SER A 206 23.93 8.46 0.91
CA SER A 206 24.78 7.69 1.79
C SER A 206 25.31 6.42 1.13
N LEU A 207 24.48 5.74 0.31
CA LEU A 207 24.88 4.54 -0.43
C LEU A 207 26.01 4.79 -1.45
N TYR A 208 26.11 6.00 -1.99
CA TYR A 208 27.18 6.39 -2.93
C TYR A 208 28.48 6.90 -2.26
N LYS A 209 28.59 6.89 -0.92
CA LYS A 209 29.81 7.35 -0.25
C LYS A 209 30.94 6.31 -0.36
N GLU A 210 32.14 6.77 -0.74
CA GLU A 210 33.38 5.99 -0.89
C GLU A 210 33.64 4.92 0.20
N PRO A 211 33.47 5.18 1.51
CA PRO A 211 33.74 4.18 2.54
C PRO A 211 32.81 2.96 2.52
N LEU A 212 31.63 3.08 1.89
CA LEU A 212 30.69 1.98 1.71
C LEU A 212 31.06 1.13 0.49
N ILE A 213 31.54 1.75 -0.59
CA ILE A 213 31.94 1.06 -1.84
C ILE A 213 33.03 0.01 -1.58
N HIS A 214 33.89 0.22 -0.59
CA HIS A 214 34.92 -0.76 -0.22
C HIS A 214 34.48 -1.86 0.75
N LYS A 215 33.25 -1.79 1.30
CA LYS A 215 32.73 -2.73 2.32
C LYS A 215 31.67 -3.69 1.78
N ILE A 216 31.19 -3.46 0.57
CA ILE A 216 30.17 -4.28 -0.08
C ILE A 216 30.54 -4.46 -1.57
N ASN A 217 30.19 -5.59 -2.16
CA ASN A 217 30.43 -5.85 -3.58
C ASN A 217 29.33 -5.23 -4.47
N GLU A 218 29.53 -5.28 -5.79
CA GLU A 218 28.62 -4.70 -6.79
C GLU A 218 27.18 -5.23 -6.72
N ILE A 219 27.00 -6.51 -6.40
CA ILE A 219 25.68 -7.12 -6.23
C ILE A 219 25.03 -6.57 -4.97
N GLU A 220 25.79 -6.49 -3.87
CA GLU A 220 25.30 -6.00 -2.59
C GLU A 220 24.89 -4.53 -2.63
N ILE A 221 25.67 -3.65 -3.28
CA ILE A 221 25.25 -2.26 -3.47
C ILE A 221 23.98 -2.17 -4.33
N SER A 222 23.86 -3.01 -5.37
CA SER A 222 22.65 -3.07 -6.18
C SER A 222 21.42 -3.50 -5.37
N THR A 223 21.56 -4.51 -4.51
CA THR A 223 20.52 -4.93 -3.55
C THR A 223 20.09 -3.78 -2.66
N LEU A 224 21.03 -3.03 -2.06
CA LEU A 224 20.69 -1.89 -1.18
C LEU A 224 19.97 -0.76 -1.93
N ILE A 225 20.42 -0.43 -3.15
CA ILE A 225 19.80 0.61 -3.99
C ILE A 225 18.38 0.20 -4.41
N ASN A 226 18.21 -1.04 -4.90
CA ASN A 226 16.92 -1.55 -5.32
C ASN A 226 15.94 -1.57 -4.15
N PHE A 227 16.35 -2.15 -3.01
CA PHE A 227 15.54 -2.16 -1.81
C PHE A 227 15.15 -0.73 -1.37
N ASN A 228 16.07 0.23 -1.35
CA ASN A 228 15.76 1.62 -1.01
C ASN A 228 14.71 2.23 -1.96
N ARG A 229 14.79 1.93 -3.26
CA ARG A 229 13.80 2.34 -4.27
C ARG A 229 12.44 1.71 -4.03
N GLU A 230 12.37 0.41 -3.75
CA GLU A 230 11.10 -0.29 -3.49
C GLU A 230 10.41 0.26 -2.22
N ILE A 231 11.18 0.52 -1.15
CA ILE A 231 10.62 1.12 0.08
C ILE A 231 10.15 2.55 -0.14
N TYR A 232 10.93 3.37 -0.86
CA TYR A 232 10.50 4.72 -1.23
C TYR A 232 9.19 4.69 -2.03
N THR A 233 9.11 3.84 -3.06
CA THR A 233 7.91 3.71 -3.89
C THR A 233 6.73 3.22 -3.06
N SER A 234 6.94 2.30 -2.12
CA SER A 234 5.89 1.87 -1.19
C SER A 234 5.35 3.00 -0.32
N TYR A 235 6.22 3.79 0.31
CA TYR A 235 5.82 4.93 1.15
C TYR A 235 5.06 5.98 0.35
N LYS A 236 5.56 6.28 -0.85
CA LYS A 236 4.90 7.17 -1.79
C LYS A 236 3.51 6.66 -2.15
N SER A 237 3.39 5.40 -2.55
CA SER A 237 2.11 4.79 -2.93
C SER A 237 1.11 4.79 -1.78
N ILE A 238 1.52 4.50 -0.54
CA ILE A 238 0.56 4.55 0.58
C ILE A 238 0.18 5.99 0.94
N LEU A 239 1.08 6.97 0.85
CA LEU A 239 0.72 8.39 0.99
C LEU A 239 -0.31 8.83 -0.04
N PHE A 240 -0.19 8.37 -1.28
CA PHE A 240 -1.19 8.63 -2.32
C PHE A 240 -2.53 7.95 -2.03
N SER A 241 -2.48 6.73 -1.47
CA SER A 241 -3.68 6.05 -0.99
C SER A 241 -4.40 6.86 0.09
N LEU A 242 -3.65 7.39 1.06
CA LEU A 242 -4.16 8.25 2.14
C LEU A 242 -4.67 9.59 1.62
N LYS A 243 -3.96 10.21 0.67
CA LYS A 243 -4.39 11.45 0.01
C LYS A 243 -5.78 11.29 -0.59
N ASP A 244 -5.97 10.27 -1.43
CA ASP A 244 -7.23 10.00 -2.10
C ASP A 244 -8.35 9.58 -1.12
N TYR A 245 -7.99 9.00 0.03
CA TYR A 245 -8.95 8.58 1.05
C TYR A 245 -9.38 9.71 1.99
N LEU A 246 -8.42 10.50 2.50
CA LEU A 246 -8.62 11.48 3.58
C LEU A 246 -8.94 12.90 3.11
N LEU A 247 -8.53 13.26 1.89
CA LEU A 247 -8.67 14.63 1.39
C LEU A 247 -9.90 14.79 0.51
N THR A 248 -10.43 16.01 0.49
CA THR A 248 -11.41 16.40 -0.52
C THR A 248 -10.77 16.40 -1.92
N HIS A 249 -11.59 16.37 -2.97
CA HIS A 249 -11.12 16.45 -4.36
C HIS A 249 -10.13 17.61 -4.59
N LYS A 250 -10.48 18.81 -4.14
CA LYS A 250 -9.65 20.01 -4.31
C LYS A 250 -8.32 19.93 -3.56
N GLU A 251 -8.32 19.39 -2.34
CA GLU A 251 -7.09 19.22 -1.56
C GLU A 251 -6.17 18.15 -2.18
N ALA A 252 -6.75 17.07 -2.71
CA ALA A 252 -6.00 16.03 -3.41
C ALA A 252 -5.36 16.57 -4.71
N GLU A 253 -6.07 17.38 -5.49
CA GLU A 253 -5.51 18.06 -6.67
C GLU A 253 -4.36 19.00 -6.32
N TYR A 254 -4.50 19.77 -5.23
CA TYR A 254 -3.42 20.62 -4.73
C TYR A 254 -2.19 19.79 -4.34
N PHE A 255 -2.41 18.67 -3.63
CA PHE A 255 -1.33 17.77 -3.22
C PHE A 255 -0.60 17.18 -4.44
N ASP A 256 -1.30 16.85 -5.52
CA ASP A 256 -0.70 16.34 -6.76
C ASP A 256 0.19 17.38 -7.48
N GLY A 257 -0.03 18.67 -7.19
CA GLY A 257 0.79 19.77 -7.70
C GLY A 257 2.08 20.04 -6.90
N LEU A 258 2.32 19.33 -5.79
CA LEU A 258 3.52 19.54 -4.97
C LEU A 258 4.79 19.14 -5.73
N PRO A 259 5.89 19.93 -5.61
CA PRO A 259 7.15 19.63 -6.27
C PRO A 259 7.79 18.35 -5.71
N GLY A 260 8.76 17.79 -6.44
CA GLY A 260 9.51 16.60 -6.02
C GLY A 260 9.06 15.29 -6.68
N PHE A 261 8.05 15.34 -7.54
CA PHE A 261 7.78 14.27 -8.50
C PHE A 261 8.75 14.37 -9.69
N ILE A 262 9.69 13.43 -9.76
CA ILE A 262 10.06 12.88 -11.07
C ILE A 262 8.91 11.94 -11.43
N ARG A 263 8.18 12.25 -12.51
CA ARG A 263 7.20 11.34 -13.13
C ARG A 263 7.93 10.18 -13.80
#